data_AF-A0A9Y1BRL7-F1
#
_entry.id   AF-A0A9Y1BRL7-F1
#
_cell.length_a   1.000
_cell.length_b   1.000
_cell.length_c   1.000
_cell.angle_alpha   90.00
_cell.angle_beta   90.00
_cell.angle_gamma   90.00
#
_symmetry.space_group_name_H-M   'P 1'
#
loop_
_entity.id
_entity.type
_entity.pdbx_description
1 polymer ?
#
loop_
_entity_poly.entity_id
_entity_poly.type
_entity_poly.pdbx_seq_one_letter_code
_entity_poly.pdbx_strand_id
1 'polypeptide(L)'
;MLSRNNVPILAPVVETIISILMFILVFRIWQRYIKRKRDATAQLAICFTSYATGMLLTAIGKWLQFGLNIDPEVTSYADFFILLAYTFTAFSNIFLFVFTNQIFLNNQIKYLIPITILNSISIGLFIPRISIQQGSYANAFLIVLFHAFNSIIVMVILAWLSLKERKKTKEKISRTGFLLISLYGTFILLLFLSFGIDLAIVSATGKGYSIFYYLSWFFALAGLVSGYLGYIMPDWFRRIIK
;
A
#
# COMPACT_ATOMS: atom_id res chain seq x y z
N MET A 1 15.74 16.27 -16.59
CA MET A 1 14.37 15.93 -16.14
C MET A 1 13.83 17.18 -15.47
N LEU A 2 12.66 17.68 -15.86
CA LEU A 2 12.15 18.94 -15.31
C LEU A 2 11.80 18.75 -13.83
N SER A 3 12.48 19.49 -12.95
CA SER A 3 12.34 19.43 -11.50
C SER A 3 12.09 20.81 -10.93
N ARG A 4 11.17 20.91 -9.97
CA ARG A 4 10.86 22.14 -9.25
C ARG A 4 10.66 21.81 -7.77
N ASN A 5 11.19 22.66 -6.88
CA ASN A 5 11.11 22.48 -5.43
C ASN A 5 11.53 21.07 -4.98
N ASN A 6 12.63 20.56 -5.55
CA ASN A 6 13.18 19.21 -5.32
C ASN A 6 12.27 18.04 -5.74
N VAL A 7 11.18 18.29 -6.48
CA VAL A 7 10.29 17.24 -7.01
C VAL A 7 10.44 17.16 -8.54
N PRO A 8 10.82 16.00 -9.10
CA PRO A 8 10.78 15.79 -10.55
C PRO A 8 9.32 15.63 -10.99
N ILE A 9 8.94 16.27 -12.10
CA ILE A 9 7.55 16.22 -12.62
C ILE A 9 7.04 14.80 -12.86
N LEU A 10 7.94 13.85 -13.15
CA LEU A 10 7.57 12.47 -13.39
C LEU A 10 6.99 11.79 -12.14
N ALA A 11 7.45 12.15 -10.93
CA ALA A 11 6.97 11.54 -9.69
C ALA A 11 5.45 11.75 -9.47
N PRO A 12 4.92 12.99 -9.40
CA PRO A 12 3.48 13.20 -9.24
C PRO A 12 2.67 12.67 -10.43
N VAL A 13 3.20 12.73 -11.66
CA VAL A 13 2.52 12.16 -12.84
C VAL A 13 2.35 10.65 -12.72
N VAL A 14 3.42 9.91 -12.41
CA VAL A 14 3.39 8.45 -12.26
C VAL A 14 2.46 8.06 -11.10
N GLU A 15 2.56 8.74 -9.96
CA GLU A 15 1.68 8.46 -8.82
C GLU A 15 0.20 8.75 -9.12
N THR A 16 -0.09 9.78 -9.90
CA THR A 16 -1.46 10.10 -10.33
C THR A 16 -2.02 9.00 -11.24
N ILE A 17 -1.25 8.58 -12.25
CA ILE A 17 -1.68 7.51 -13.16
C ILE A 17 -1.94 6.23 -12.39
N ILE A 18 -1.02 5.83 -11.51
CA ILE A 18 -1.16 4.59 -10.75
C ILE A 18 -2.31 4.69 -9.74
N SER A 19 -2.48 5.81 -9.03
CA SER A 19 -3.62 5.98 -8.11
C SER A 19 -4.97 5.90 -8.83
N ILE A 20 -5.10 6.49 -10.02
CA ILE A 20 -6.31 6.34 -10.87
C ILE A 20 -6.57 4.86 -11.19
N LEU A 21 -5.55 4.13 -11.65
CA LEU A 21 -5.67 2.70 -11.95
C LEU A 21 -6.07 1.88 -10.71
N MET A 22 -5.52 2.22 -9.55
CA MET A 22 -5.88 1.59 -8.29
C MET A 22 -7.34 1.87 -7.91
N PHE A 23 -7.82 3.12 -8.06
CA PHE A 23 -9.21 3.46 -7.79
C PHE A 23 -10.19 2.75 -8.73
N ILE A 24 -9.82 2.53 -9.99
CA ILE A 24 -10.62 1.70 -10.91
C ILE A 24 -10.79 0.28 -10.35
N LEU A 25 -9.71 -0.34 -9.84
CA LEU A 25 -9.78 -1.67 -9.23
C LEU A 25 -10.59 -1.67 -7.93
N VAL A 26 -10.38 -0.67 -7.06
CA VAL A 26 -11.15 -0.47 -5.83
C VAL A 26 -12.64 -0.38 -6.13
N PHE A 27 -13.02 0.41 -7.14
CA PHE A 27 -14.41 0.52 -7.56
C PHE A 27 -15.00 -0.83 -7.97
N ARG A 28 -14.25 -1.66 -8.71
CA ARG A 28 -14.70 -3.02 -9.08
C ARG A 28 -14.88 -3.92 -7.86
N ILE A 29 -14.04 -3.79 -6.83
CA ILE A 29 -14.17 -4.53 -5.57
C ILE A 29 -15.44 -4.09 -4.83
N TRP A 30 -15.69 -2.79 -4.73
CA TRP A 30 -16.92 -2.26 -4.12
C TRP A 30 -18.17 -2.74 -4.86
N GLN A 31 -18.17 -2.72 -6.19
CA GLN A 31 -19.27 -3.28 -6.99
C GLN A 31 -19.52 -4.76 -6.66
N ARG A 32 -18.46 -5.53 -6.42
CA ARG A 32 -18.59 -6.94 -6.02
C ARG A 32 -19.13 -7.08 -4.60
N TYR A 33 -18.67 -6.23 -3.67
CA TYR A 33 -19.19 -6.20 -2.31
C TYR A 33 -20.68 -5.89 -2.29
N ILE A 34 -21.13 -4.84 -2.98
CA ILE A 34 -22.55 -4.45 -3.03
C ILE A 34 -23.42 -5.62 -3.52
N LYS A 35 -22.95 -6.38 -4.51
CA LYS A 35 -23.67 -7.54 -5.06
C LYS A 35 -23.70 -8.76 -4.14
N ARG A 36 -22.64 -9.00 -3.37
CA ARG A 36 -22.47 -10.25 -2.60
C ARG A 36 -22.62 -10.12 -1.09
N LYS A 37 -22.48 -8.90 -0.56
CA LYS A 37 -22.52 -8.55 0.86
C LYS A 37 -21.68 -9.49 1.75
N ARG A 38 -20.48 -9.85 1.30
CA ARG A 38 -19.55 -10.69 2.07
C ARG A 38 -18.58 -9.80 2.85
N ASP A 39 -18.46 -10.04 4.14
CA ASP A 39 -17.62 -9.21 5.03
C ASP A 39 -16.17 -9.17 4.56
N ALA A 40 -15.58 -10.32 4.23
CA ALA A 40 -14.22 -10.37 3.69
C ALA A 40 -14.04 -9.51 2.43
N THR A 41 -15.07 -9.37 1.60
CA THR A 41 -15.02 -8.46 0.44
C THR A 41 -15.05 -6.99 0.86
N ALA A 42 -15.82 -6.63 1.89
CA ALA A 42 -15.78 -5.28 2.47
C ALA A 42 -14.42 -4.97 3.11
N GLN A 43 -13.86 -5.90 3.88
CA GLN A 43 -12.54 -5.71 4.52
C GLN A 43 -11.46 -5.44 3.46
N LEU A 44 -11.46 -6.22 2.37
CA LEU A 44 -10.55 -6.01 1.26
C LEU A 44 -10.83 -4.69 0.52
N ALA A 45 -12.09 -4.31 0.34
CA ALA A 45 -12.47 -3.05 -0.29
C ALA A 45 -11.97 -1.84 0.52
N ILE A 46 -12.15 -1.86 1.84
CA ILE A 46 -11.69 -0.79 2.74
C ILE A 46 -10.16 -0.74 2.77
N CYS A 47 -9.49 -1.89 2.86
CA CYS A 47 -8.04 -2.00 2.75
C CYS A 47 -7.53 -1.33 1.46
N PHE A 48 -8.05 -1.73 0.30
CA PHE A 48 -7.57 -1.21 -0.98
C PHE A 48 -7.95 0.26 -1.20
N THR A 49 -9.10 0.70 -0.69
CA THR A 49 -9.49 2.11 -0.71
C THR A 49 -8.52 2.95 0.10
N SER A 50 -8.17 2.49 1.30
CA SER A 50 -7.24 3.19 2.19
C SER A 50 -5.86 3.29 1.53
N TYR A 51 -5.37 2.19 0.97
CA TYR A 51 -4.09 2.15 0.28
C TYR A 51 -4.06 3.07 -0.98
N ALA A 52 -5.11 3.02 -1.81
CA ALA A 52 -5.23 3.90 -2.99
C ALA A 52 -5.36 5.39 -2.60
N THR A 53 -6.05 5.68 -1.50
CA THR A 53 -6.18 7.04 -0.95
C THR A 53 -4.82 7.55 -0.47
N GLY A 54 -4.06 6.73 0.26
CA GLY A 54 -2.69 7.08 0.67
C GLY A 54 -1.83 7.46 -0.54
N MET A 55 -1.88 6.67 -1.62
CA MET A 55 -1.13 6.97 -2.84
C MET A 55 -1.62 8.23 -3.58
N LEU A 56 -2.93 8.49 -3.60
CA LEU A 56 -3.45 9.74 -4.16
C LEU A 56 -2.99 10.95 -3.35
N LEU A 57 -2.95 10.83 -2.03
CA LEU A 57 -2.44 11.88 -1.15
C LEU A 57 -0.97 12.17 -1.44
N THR A 58 -0.11 11.15 -1.61
CA THR A 58 1.28 11.38 -1.99
C THR A 58 1.41 12.09 -3.34
N ALA A 59 0.55 11.76 -4.31
CA ALA A 59 0.52 12.43 -5.61
C ALA A 59 0.11 13.91 -5.46
N ILE A 60 -0.95 14.19 -4.69
CA ILE A 60 -1.43 15.55 -4.41
C ILE A 60 -0.33 16.38 -3.74
N GLY A 61 0.32 15.85 -2.70
CA GLY A 61 1.39 16.55 -2.01
C GLY A 61 2.54 16.94 -2.94
N LYS A 62 2.91 16.05 -3.86
CA LYS A 62 3.95 16.34 -4.86
C LYS A 62 3.50 17.30 -5.95
N TRP A 63 2.23 17.25 -6.38
CA TRP A 63 1.68 18.25 -7.29
C TRP A 63 1.68 19.65 -6.66
N LEU A 64 1.28 19.76 -5.39
CA LEU A 64 1.31 21.03 -4.66
C LEU A 64 2.76 21.52 -4.49
N GLN A 65 3.67 20.65 -4.07
CA GLN A 65 5.10 20.98 -3.94
C GLN A 65 5.69 21.46 -5.26
N PHE A 66 5.36 20.80 -6.38
CA PHE A 66 5.89 21.12 -7.71
C PHE A 66 5.25 22.39 -8.31
N GLY A 67 3.93 22.53 -8.19
CA GLY A 67 3.14 23.56 -8.88
C GLY A 67 3.17 24.92 -8.19
N LEU A 68 3.22 24.95 -6.87
CA LEU A 68 3.20 26.20 -6.10
C LEU A 68 4.58 26.84 -6.03
N ASN A 69 4.62 28.16 -5.96
CA ASN A 69 5.84 28.92 -5.72
C ASN A 69 6.06 29.07 -4.21
N ILE A 70 6.55 28.01 -3.59
CA ILE A 70 6.84 27.95 -2.15
C ILE A 70 8.33 27.83 -1.92
N ASP A 71 8.79 28.29 -0.77
CA ASP A 71 10.16 28.07 -0.31
C ASP A 71 10.30 26.61 0.19
N PRO A 72 11.04 25.74 -0.53
CA PRO A 72 11.20 24.34 -0.18
C PRO A 72 12.07 24.13 1.07
N GLU A 73 12.76 25.17 1.56
CA GLU A 73 13.54 25.08 2.80
C GLU A 73 12.66 25.24 4.05
N VAL A 74 11.47 25.86 3.89
CA VAL A 74 10.55 26.12 5.01
C VAL A 74 9.31 25.21 4.93
N THR A 75 8.77 25.00 3.73
CA THR A 75 7.48 24.32 3.52
C THR A 75 7.60 23.09 2.60
N SER A 76 7.07 21.96 3.07
CA SER A 76 6.89 20.74 2.30
C SER A 76 5.48 20.18 2.41
N TYR A 77 4.69 20.37 1.36
CA TYR A 77 3.42 19.65 1.20
C TYR A 77 3.65 18.16 0.94
N ALA A 78 4.76 17.81 0.29
CA ALA A 78 5.10 16.41 0.07
C ALA A 78 5.25 15.66 1.40
N ASP A 79 5.97 16.23 2.37
CA ASP A 79 6.18 15.63 3.69
C ASP A 79 4.85 15.44 4.44
N PHE A 80 4.02 16.50 4.47
CA PHE A 80 2.69 16.47 5.10
C PHE A 80 1.84 15.32 4.56
N PHE A 81 1.72 15.24 3.23
CA PHE A 81 0.86 14.24 2.60
C PHE A 81 1.46 12.84 2.63
N ILE A 82 2.79 12.69 2.65
CA ILE A 82 3.46 11.40 2.85
C ILE A 82 3.15 10.84 4.25
N LEU A 83 3.26 11.65 5.30
CA LEU A 83 2.92 11.21 6.66
C LEU A 83 1.44 10.88 6.82
N LEU A 84 0.57 11.66 6.18
CA LEU A 84 -0.86 11.34 6.11
C LEU A 84 -1.09 10.01 5.35
N ALA A 85 -0.40 9.78 4.24
CA ALA A 85 -0.48 8.53 3.49
C ALA A 85 -0.06 7.32 4.32
N TYR A 86 0.99 7.44 5.15
CA TYR A 86 1.39 6.37 6.07
C TYR A 86 0.32 6.05 7.14
N THR A 87 -0.49 7.03 7.52
CA THR A 87 -1.64 6.81 8.40
C THR A 87 -2.69 5.92 7.71
N PHE A 88 -2.95 6.18 6.43
CA PHE A 88 -3.84 5.35 5.61
C PHE A 88 -3.28 3.95 5.32
N THR A 89 -1.96 3.78 5.18
CA THR A 89 -1.36 2.44 5.03
C THR A 89 -1.42 1.64 6.33
N ALA A 90 -1.22 2.27 7.49
CA ALA A 90 -1.43 1.63 8.79
C ALA A 90 -2.89 1.20 8.98
N PHE A 91 -3.84 2.06 8.61
CA PHE A 91 -5.26 1.71 8.61
C PHE A 91 -5.55 0.55 7.65
N SER A 92 -4.99 0.58 6.43
CA SER A 92 -5.09 -0.50 5.45
C SER A 92 -4.61 -1.85 5.99
N ASN A 93 -3.49 -1.88 6.72
CA ASN A 93 -2.95 -3.11 7.29
C ASN A 93 -3.90 -3.76 8.32
N ILE A 94 -4.63 -2.95 9.10
CA ILE A 94 -5.63 -3.46 10.05
C ILE A 94 -6.69 -4.25 9.27
N PHE A 95 -7.29 -3.64 8.26
CA PHE A 95 -8.34 -4.27 7.44
C PHE A 95 -7.82 -5.47 6.65
N LEU A 96 -6.59 -5.40 6.15
CA LEU A 96 -5.96 -6.54 5.49
C LEU A 96 -5.78 -7.71 6.46
N PHE A 97 -5.42 -7.44 7.71
CA PHE A 97 -5.25 -8.50 8.69
C PHE A 97 -6.59 -9.04 9.19
N VAL A 98 -7.63 -8.21 9.31
CA VAL A 98 -9.01 -8.68 9.55
C VAL A 98 -9.45 -9.62 8.43
N PHE A 99 -9.24 -9.23 7.16
CA PHE A 99 -9.47 -10.08 6.00
C PHE A 99 -8.70 -11.40 6.10
N THR A 100 -7.41 -11.34 6.41
CA THR A 100 -6.54 -12.51 6.55
C THR A 100 -7.05 -13.44 7.66
N ASN A 101 -7.44 -12.89 8.80
CA ASN A 101 -7.96 -13.62 9.94
C ASN A 101 -9.26 -14.36 9.60
N GLN A 102 -10.15 -13.71 8.83
CA GLN A 102 -11.41 -14.30 8.40
C GLN A 102 -11.22 -15.43 7.38
N ILE A 103 -10.31 -15.27 6.42
CA ILE A 103 -10.12 -16.25 5.34
C ILE A 103 -9.23 -17.43 5.77
N PHE A 104 -8.20 -17.18 6.57
CA PHE A 104 -7.13 -18.17 6.81
C PHE A 104 -7.01 -18.65 8.26
N LEU A 105 -7.53 -17.88 9.24
CA LEU A 105 -7.33 -18.15 10.66
C LEU A 105 -8.63 -18.40 11.43
N ASN A 106 -9.76 -18.59 10.73
CA ASN A 106 -11.07 -18.87 11.32
C ASN A 106 -11.47 -17.89 12.43
N ASN A 107 -11.21 -16.59 12.22
CA ASN A 107 -11.55 -15.51 13.17
C ASN A 107 -10.87 -15.62 14.56
N GLN A 108 -9.66 -16.20 14.65
CA GLN A 108 -8.93 -16.29 15.92
C GLN A 108 -8.41 -14.92 16.41
N ILE A 109 -9.10 -14.36 17.40
CA ILE A 109 -8.86 -13.02 17.97
C ILE A 109 -7.40 -12.81 18.43
N LYS A 110 -6.75 -13.85 18.98
CA LYS A 110 -5.38 -13.77 19.51
C LYS A 110 -4.34 -13.29 18.50
N TYR A 111 -4.57 -13.50 17.19
CA TYR A 111 -3.67 -13.02 16.14
C TYR A 111 -4.03 -11.60 15.68
N LEU A 112 -5.32 -11.23 15.75
CA LEU A 112 -5.83 -9.95 15.30
C LEU A 112 -5.44 -8.80 16.23
N ILE A 113 -5.51 -9.02 17.55
CA ILE A 113 -5.27 -7.96 18.55
C ILE A 113 -3.86 -7.36 18.42
N PRO A 114 -2.76 -8.13 18.42
CA PRO A 114 -1.42 -7.56 18.37
C PRO A 114 -1.18 -6.72 17.10
N ILE A 115 -1.62 -7.21 15.94
CA ILE A 115 -1.45 -6.50 14.67
C ILE A 115 -2.27 -5.20 14.64
N THR A 116 -3.48 -5.23 15.18
CA THR A 116 -4.33 -4.03 15.27
C THR A 116 -3.70 -3.00 16.19
N ILE A 117 -3.23 -3.41 17.37
CA ILE A 117 -2.54 -2.51 18.32
C ILE A 117 -1.30 -1.88 17.69
N LEU A 118 -0.43 -2.67 17.05
CA LEU A 118 0.80 -2.15 16.44
C LEU A 118 0.53 -1.13 15.31
N ASN A 119 -0.49 -1.36 14.48
CA ASN A 119 -0.87 -0.40 13.45
C ASN A 119 -1.58 0.83 14.03
N SER A 120 -2.39 0.70 15.08
CA SER A 120 -2.96 1.84 15.82
C SER A 120 -1.89 2.69 16.49
N ILE A 121 -0.84 2.07 17.05
CA ILE A 121 0.34 2.79 17.56
C ILE A 121 1.01 3.56 16.41
N SER A 122 1.18 2.94 15.24
CA SER A 122 1.74 3.64 14.07
C SER A 122 0.92 4.88 13.71
N ILE A 123 -0.41 4.79 13.67
CA ILE A 123 -1.32 5.92 13.44
C ILE A 123 -1.12 7.01 14.51
N GLY A 124 -1.13 6.62 15.80
CA GLY A 124 -0.95 7.55 16.91
C GLY A 124 0.41 8.25 16.92
N LEU A 125 1.45 7.60 16.39
CA LEU A 125 2.78 8.19 16.23
C LEU A 125 2.87 9.13 15.02
N PHE A 126 2.16 8.85 13.92
CA PHE A 126 2.17 9.71 12.73
C PHE A 126 1.38 11.00 12.94
N ILE A 127 0.17 10.94 13.52
CA ILE A 127 -0.74 12.09 13.63
C ILE A 127 -0.06 13.36 14.19
N PRO A 128 0.68 13.30 15.31
CA PRO A 128 1.34 14.49 15.88
C PRO A 128 2.51 15.03 15.04
N ARG A 129 3.01 14.26 14.07
CA ARG A 129 4.14 14.62 13.21
C ARG A 129 3.71 15.17 11.86
N ILE A 130 2.42 15.07 11.52
CA ILE A 130 1.87 15.64 10.29
C ILE A 130 2.00 17.17 10.37
N SER A 131 2.91 17.71 9.57
CA SER A 131 3.22 19.13 9.50
C SER A 131 3.71 19.47 8.10
N ILE A 132 3.38 20.69 7.65
CA ILE A 132 3.90 21.24 6.40
C ILE A 132 5.33 21.77 6.54
N GLN A 133 5.92 21.77 7.74
CA GLN A 133 7.31 22.17 7.94
C GLN A 133 8.26 21.22 7.22
N GLN A 134 9.23 21.78 6.50
CA GLN A 134 10.26 21.02 5.80
C GLN A 134 11.00 20.07 6.76
N GLY A 135 11.18 18.82 6.35
CA GLY A 135 11.88 17.81 7.15
C GLY A 135 10.99 17.10 8.17
N SER A 136 9.69 17.40 8.24
CA SER A 136 8.76 16.67 9.12
C SER A 136 8.74 15.16 8.80
N TYR A 137 8.87 14.78 7.53
CA TYR A 137 8.97 13.39 7.11
C TYR A 137 10.28 12.74 7.58
N ALA A 138 11.43 13.42 7.38
CA ALA A 138 12.73 12.92 7.84
C ALA A 138 12.76 12.73 9.36
N ASN A 139 12.16 13.67 10.11
CA ASN A 139 12.04 13.59 11.57
C ASN A 139 11.16 12.43 12.06
N ALA A 140 10.35 11.84 11.18
CA ALA A 140 9.53 10.67 11.46
C ALA A 140 10.19 9.35 11.04
N PHE A 141 11.47 9.34 10.63
CA PHE A 141 12.15 8.17 10.07
C PHE A 141 12.00 6.89 10.92
N LEU A 142 12.21 6.96 12.25
CA LEU A 142 12.06 5.79 13.13
C LEU A 142 10.61 5.26 13.17
N ILE A 143 9.62 6.15 13.06
CA ILE A 143 8.20 5.79 13.02
C ILE A 143 7.88 5.11 11.68
N VAL A 144 8.43 5.62 10.58
CA VAL A 144 8.33 5.02 9.24
C VAL A 144 8.94 3.63 9.23
N LEU A 145 10.13 3.45 9.83
CA LEU A 145 10.80 2.15 9.92
C LEU A 145 9.98 1.15 10.75
N PHE A 146 9.46 1.58 11.90
CA PHE A 146 8.55 0.76 12.72
C PHE A 146 7.30 0.34 11.94
N HIS A 147 6.67 1.28 11.23
CA HIS A 147 5.50 1.00 10.40
C HIS A 147 5.81 0.07 9.23
N ALA A 148 6.96 0.24 8.57
CA ALA A 148 7.41 -0.63 7.49
C ALA A 148 7.63 -2.06 8.00
N PHE A 149 8.25 -2.23 9.17
CA PHE A 149 8.43 -3.53 9.80
C PHE A 149 7.09 -4.20 10.13
N ASN A 150 6.14 -3.47 10.70
CA ASN A 150 4.79 -3.96 10.95
C ASN A 150 4.09 -4.40 9.66
N SER A 151 4.23 -3.61 8.59
CA SER A 151 3.67 -3.93 7.27
C SER A 151 4.28 -5.20 6.68
N ILE A 152 5.61 -5.36 6.79
CA ILE A 152 6.32 -6.57 6.36
C ILE A 152 5.77 -7.81 7.08
N ILE A 153 5.58 -7.75 8.40
CA ILE A 153 5.01 -8.87 9.17
C ILE A 153 3.62 -9.26 8.63
N VAL A 154 2.74 -8.27 8.42
CA VAL A 154 1.38 -8.52 7.89
C VAL A 154 1.45 -9.19 6.52
N MET A 155 2.30 -8.69 5.62
CA MET A 155 2.43 -9.23 4.26
C MET A 155 3.06 -10.62 4.23
N VAL A 156 4.06 -10.89 5.08
CA VAL A 156 4.68 -12.22 5.20
C VAL A 156 3.66 -13.24 5.71
N ILE A 157 2.87 -12.90 6.74
CA ILE A 157 1.83 -13.79 7.27
C ILE A 157 0.79 -14.10 6.18
N LEU A 158 0.29 -13.07 5.49
CA LEU A 158 -0.68 -13.25 4.40
C LEU A 158 -0.13 -14.14 3.28
N ALA A 159 1.08 -13.86 2.80
CA ALA A 159 1.71 -14.63 1.73
C ALA A 159 1.93 -16.08 2.14
N TRP A 160 2.45 -16.32 3.34
CA TRP A 160 2.68 -17.66 3.86
C TRP A 160 1.38 -18.47 4.02
N LEU A 161 0.34 -17.88 4.63
CA LEU A 161 -0.96 -18.54 4.80
C LEU A 161 -1.62 -18.85 3.44
N SER A 162 -1.53 -17.91 2.49
CA SER A 162 -2.06 -18.11 1.15
C SER A 162 -1.34 -19.26 0.42
N LEU A 163 -0.02 -19.32 0.48
CA LEU A 163 0.74 -20.45 -0.09
C LEU A 163 0.44 -21.78 0.60
N LYS A 164 0.20 -21.76 1.91
CA LYS A 164 -0.20 -22.95 2.67
C LYS A 164 -1.55 -23.49 2.21
N GLU A 165 -2.56 -22.63 2.05
CA GLU A 165 -3.89 -23.03 1.57
C GLU A 165 -3.90 -23.42 0.08
N ARG A 166 -3.06 -22.79 -0.74
CA ARG A 166 -2.81 -23.20 -2.13
C ARG A 166 -2.41 -24.67 -2.23
N LYS A 167 -1.54 -25.14 -1.33
CA LYS A 167 -1.03 -26.52 -1.35
C LYS A 167 -2.10 -27.56 -0.97
N LYS A 168 -3.11 -27.17 -0.20
CA LYS A 168 -4.21 -28.05 0.25
C LYS A 168 -5.36 -28.12 -0.75
N THR A 169 -5.50 -27.10 -1.61
CA THR A 169 -6.64 -26.93 -2.50
C THR A 169 -6.47 -27.71 -3.80
N LYS A 170 -7.44 -28.57 -4.13
CA LYS A 170 -7.45 -29.34 -5.39
C LYS A 170 -8.02 -28.55 -6.57
N GLU A 171 -8.97 -27.67 -6.32
CA GLU A 171 -9.63 -26.88 -7.37
C GLU A 171 -8.65 -25.85 -7.98
N LYS A 172 -8.44 -25.93 -9.30
CA LYS A 172 -7.51 -25.08 -10.06
C LYS A 172 -7.78 -23.59 -9.85
N ILE A 173 -9.04 -23.17 -9.89
CA ILE A 173 -9.45 -21.76 -9.72
C ILE A 173 -9.03 -21.24 -8.34
N SER A 174 -9.47 -21.92 -7.27
CA SER A 174 -9.14 -21.56 -5.90
C SER A 174 -7.63 -21.59 -5.63
N ARG A 175 -6.91 -22.57 -6.19
CA ARG A 175 -5.44 -22.65 -6.12
C ARG A 175 -4.75 -21.45 -6.76
N THR A 176 -5.24 -20.98 -7.92
CA THR A 176 -4.73 -19.76 -8.57
C THR A 176 -5.05 -18.51 -7.74
N GLY A 177 -6.23 -18.46 -7.10
CA GLY A 177 -6.61 -17.39 -6.19
C GLY A 177 -5.62 -17.20 -5.05
N PHE A 178 -5.33 -18.29 -4.34
CA PHE A 178 -4.37 -18.27 -3.24
C PHE A 178 -2.95 -17.92 -3.70
N LEU A 179 -2.54 -18.35 -4.90
CA LEU A 179 -1.26 -17.92 -5.47
C LEU A 179 -1.22 -16.40 -5.68
N LEU A 180 -2.28 -15.82 -6.25
CA LEU A 180 -2.35 -14.39 -6.53
C LEU A 180 -2.42 -13.55 -5.25
N ILE A 181 -3.11 -14.01 -4.21
CA ILE A 181 -3.07 -13.36 -2.88
C ILE A 181 -1.66 -13.43 -2.28
N SER A 182 -0.94 -14.54 -2.46
CA SER A 182 0.47 -14.58 -2.08
C SER A 182 1.32 -13.60 -2.87
N LEU A 183 1.11 -13.49 -4.18
CA LEU A 183 1.83 -12.53 -5.03
C LEU A 183 1.53 -11.09 -4.64
N TYR A 184 0.30 -10.78 -4.21
CA TYR A 184 -0.01 -9.49 -3.60
C TYR A 184 0.90 -9.20 -2.41
N GLY A 185 0.96 -10.10 -1.42
CA GLY A 185 1.86 -9.93 -0.28
C GLY A 185 3.32 -9.77 -0.70
N THR A 186 3.80 -10.57 -1.67
CA THR A 186 5.16 -10.47 -2.20
C THR A 186 5.44 -9.13 -2.89
N PHE A 187 4.54 -8.64 -3.74
CA PHE A 187 4.73 -7.34 -4.40
C PHE A 187 4.73 -6.18 -3.40
N ILE A 188 3.89 -6.22 -2.37
CA ILE A 188 3.93 -5.18 -1.33
C ILE A 188 5.23 -5.25 -0.51
N LEU A 189 5.80 -6.44 -0.26
CA LEU A 189 7.15 -6.55 0.31
C LEU A 189 8.22 -5.93 -0.59
N LEU A 190 8.17 -6.21 -1.90
CA LEU A 190 9.09 -5.63 -2.87
C LEU A 190 8.98 -4.11 -2.97
N LEU A 191 7.78 -3.56 -2.77
CA LEU A 191 7.56 -2.12 -2.65
C LEU A 191 8.32 -1.52 -1.47
N PHE A 192 8.21 -2.11 -0.27
CA PHE A 192 8.94 -1.60 0.91
C PHE A 192 10.44 -1.73 0.74
N LEU A 193 10.91 -2.85 0.18
CA LEU A 193 12.32 -3.04 -0.15
C LEU A 193 12.82 -2.01 -1.17
N SER A 194 12.03 -1.72 -2.20
CA SER A 194 12.39 -0.74 -3.23
C SER A 194 12.45 0.68 -2.68
N PHE A 195 11.52 1.08 -1.81
CA PHE A 195 11.62 2.37 -1.11
C PHE A 195 12.82 2.42 -0.15
N GLY A 196 13.16 1.31 0.52
CA GLY A 196 14.36 1.23 1.35
C GLY A 196 15.64 1.41 0.54
N ILE A 197 15.74 0.77 -0.63
CA ILE A 197 16.88 0.92 -1.55
C ILE A 197 16.93 2.35 -2.11
N ASP A 198 15.79 2.91 -2.52
CA ASP A 198 15.68 4.29 -2.99
C ASP A 198 16.22 5.25 -1.94
N LEU A 199 15.77 5.14 -0.69
CA LEU A 199 16.25 5.97 0.41
C LEU A 199 17.76 5.84 0.63
N ALA A 200 18.32 4.63 0.55
CA ALA A 200 19.75 4.41 0.70
C ALA A 200 20.56 5.07 -0.43
N ILE A 201 20.09 4.97 -1.68
CA ILE A 201 20.71 5.61 -2.84
C ILE A 201 20.62 7.13 -2.75
N VAL A 202 19.45 7.66 -2.41
CA VAL A 202 19.22 9.10 -2.22
C VAL A 202 20.17 9.64 -1.15
N SER A 203 20.28 8.95 -0.01
CA SER A 203 21.18 9.32 1.09
C SER A 203 22.67 9.29 0.67
N ALA A 204 23.08 8.30 -0.13
CA ALA A 204 24.47 8.17 -0.56
C ALA A 204 24.86 9.15 -1.68
N THR A 205 23.92 9.56 -2.53
CA THR A 205 24.21 10.34 -3.74
C THR A 205 23.74 11.80 -3.66
N GLY A 206 22.93 12.15 -2.66
CA GLY A 206 22.29 13.47 -2.56
C GLY A 206 21.24 13.75 -3.65
N LYS A 207 20.97 12.79 -4.55
CA LYS A 207 19.94 12.93 -5.59
C LYS A 207 18.58 12.56 -5.01
N GLY A 208 17.54 13.37 -5.23
CA GLY A 208 16.26 13.20 -4.55
C GLY A 208 15.42 11.97 -4.92
N TYR A 209 15.62 11.35 -6.10
CA TYR A 209 14.81 10.22 -6.58
C TYR A 209 15.66 9.25 -7.41
N SER A 210 15.56 7.94 -7.15
CA SER A 210 16.19 6.89 -7.97
C SER A 210 15.15 6.14 -8.82
N ILE A 211 15.61 5.20 -9.65
CA ILE A 211 14.71 4.31 -10.41
C ILE A 211 13.85 3.43 -9.47
N PHE A 212 14.36 3.11 -8.28
CA PHE A 212 13.65 2.28 -7.31
C PHE A 212 12.41 2.96 -6.76
N TYR A 213 12.40 4.30 -6.68
CA TYR A 213 11.21 5.08 -6.37
C TYR A 213 10.03 4.72 -7.28
N TYR A 214 10.26 4.74 -8.60
CA TYR A 214 9.23 4.44 -9.60
C TYR A 214 8.86 2.95 -9.61
N LEU A 215 9.85 2.09 -9.37
CA LEU A 215 9.65 0.65 -9.28
C LEU A 215 8.75 0.27 -8.08
N SER A 216 8.89 0.95 -6.95
CA SER A 216 8.01 0.79 -5.79
C SER A 216 6.55 0.95 -6.16
N TRP A 217 6.21 2.01 -6.91
CA TRP A 217 4.84 2.27 -7.32
C TRP A 217 4.31 1.25 -8.32
N PHE A 218 5.17 0.74 -9.21
CA PHE A 218 4.82 -0.38 -10.08
C PHE A 218 4.49 -1.64 -9.27
N PHE A 219 5.27 -1.95 -8.23
CA PHE A 219 4.97 -3.04 -7.31
C PHE A 219 3.66 -2.82 -6.54
N ALA A 220 3.33 -1.59 -6.15
CA ALA A 220 2.04 -1.26 -5.56
C ALA A 220 0.87 -1.66 -6.48
N LEU A 221 0.95 -1.27 -7.75
CA LEU A 221 -0.07 -1.58 -8.76
C LEU A 221 -0.15 -3.08 -9.05
N ALA A 222 0.99 -3.72 -9.28
CA ALA A 222 1.07 -5.16 -9.54
C ALA A 222 0.52 -5.99 -8.36
N GLY A 223 0.81 -5.54 -7.15
CA GLY A 223 0.21 -6.06 -5.93
C GLY A 223 -1.31 -5.95 -5.98
N LEU A 224 -1.85 -4.73 -6.13
CA LEU A 224 -3.29 -4.51 -6.09
C LEU A 224 -4.05 -5.30 -7.17
N VAL A 225 -3.48 -5.39 -8.39
CA VAL A 225 -4.00 -6.24 -9.48
C VAL A 225 -4.03 -7.70 -9.04
N SER A 226 -2.94 -8.21 -8.45
CA SER A 226 -2.86 -9.58 -7.96
C SER A 226 -3.90 -9.85 -6.86
N GLY A 227 -4.06 -8.94 -5.90
CA GLY A 227 -5.06 -9.09 -4.83
C GLY A 227 -6.50 -9.01 -5.36
N TYR A 228 -6.78 -8.13 -6.31
CA TYR A 228 -8.07 -8.05 -7.00
C TYR A 228 -8.40 -9.35 -7.72
N LEU A 229 -7.50 -9.84 -8.57
CA LEU A 229 -7.71 -11.08 -9.33
C LEU A 229 -7.78 -12.29 -8.41
N GLY A 230 -6.94 -12.33 -7.37
CA GLY A 230 -6.84 -13.43 -6.43
C GLY A 230 -8.09 -13.64 -5.59
N TYR A 231 -8.73 -12.55 -5.14
CA TYR A 231 -9.92 -12.66 -4.30
C TYR A 231 -11.25 -12.50 -5.06
N ILE A 232 -11.37 -11.50 -5.94
CA ILE A 232 -12.64 -11.25 -6.64
C ILE A 232 -12.89 -12.27 -7.74
N MET A 233 -11.82 -12.68 -8.43
CA MET A 233 -11.82 -13.57 -9.59
C MET A 233 -12.97 -13.24 -10.56
N PRO A 234 -12.84 -12.19 -11.37
CA PRO A 234 -13.88 -11.83 -12.33
C PRO A 234 -14.09 -12.96 -13.36
N ASP A 235 -15.29 -13.03 -13.95
CA ASP A 235 -15.68 -14.18 -14.76
C ASP A 235 -14.82 -14.36 -16.02
N TRP A 236 -14.35 -13.26 -16.62
CA TRP A 236 -13.39 -13.31 -17.73
C TRP A 236 -12.09 -14.01 -17.33
N PHE A 237 -11.58 -13.73 -16.13
CA PHE A 237 -10.34 -14.33 -15.63
C PHE A 237 -10.53 -15.80 -15.27
N ARG A 238 -11.70 -16.16 -14.70
CA ARG A 238 -12.06 -17.56 -14.44
C ARG A 238 -12.09 -18.40 -15.71
N ARG A 239 -12.54 -17.83 -16.85
CA ARG A 239 -12.56 -18.53 -18.15
C ARG A 239 -11.16 -18.82 -18.68
N ILE A 240 -10.18 -17.94 -18.43
CA ILE A 240 -8.78 -18.14 -18.84
C ILE A 240 -8.12 -19.26 -18.03
N ILE A 241 -8.49 -19.43 -16.75
CA ILE A 241 -7.89 -20.44 -15.87
C ILE A 241 -8.44 -21.84 -16.13
N LYS A 242 -9.69 -21.99 -16.57
CA LYS A 242 -10.31 -23.29 -16.83
C LYS A 242 -9.52 -24.03 -17.90
#